data_AF-A0A7C4C9J0-F1
#
_entry.id   AF-A0A7C4C9J0-F1
#
_cell.length_a   1.000
_cell.length_b   1.000
_cell.length_c   1.000
_cell.angle_alpha   90.00
_cell.angle_beta   90.00
_cell.angle_gamma   90.00
#
_symmetry.space_group_name_H-M   'P 1'
#
loop_
_entity.id
_entity.type
_entity.pdbx_description
1 polymer ?
#
loop_
_entity_poly.entity_id
_entity_poly.type
_entity_poly.pdbx_seq_one_letter_code
_entity_poly.pdbx_strand_id
1 'polypeptide(L)'
;MGGRARRRWWCGCFAALLAAGCRTPAPAGAPDDRPLPKLRVHVAQTQPQEGWRRAQLAGDPILYVTPEPLLTERDVVRADALHAADRSVLLVHFNLRGAAVLQQATTARGGDWLVIYLEDELVVTAPIERPIHEAGLGIDGGFARRRVEDLMSRYNAPRSRGFRSETAPRPERRR
;
A
#
# COMPACT_ATOMS: atom_id res chain seq x y z
N MET A 1 34.57 47.37 57.80
CA MET A 1 33.35 47.12 58.60
C MET A 1 32.35 46.45 57.67
N GLY A 2 31.72 45.31 57.92
CA GLY A 2 31.73 44.29 58.96
C GLY A 2 30.80 43.22 58.36
N GLY A 3 31.22 41.96 58.30
CA GLY A 3 30.59 40.99 59.19
C GLY A 3 30.56 39.64 58.50
N ARG A 4 31.12 38.67 59.22
CA ARG A 4 31.18 37.23 58.94
C ARG A 4 29.77 36.65 59.03
N ALA A 5 29.53 35.48 58.40
CA ALA A 5 29.33 34.21 59.12
C ALA A 5 28.45 33.17 58.38
N ARG A 6 29.04 31.96 58.23
CA ARG A 6 28.51 30.60 58.49
C ARG A 6 27.43 30.05 57.53
N ARG A 7 27.78 29.03 56.72
CA ARG A 7 27.83 27.57 57.02
C ARG A 7 26.46 26.92 57.30
N ARG A 8 26.09 26.00 56.40
CA ARG A 8 25.36 24.72 56.61
C ARG A 8 25.16 24.11 55.21
N TRP A 9 26.07 23.32 54.66
CA TRP A 9 26.20 21.87 54.88
C TRP A 9 24.87 21.18 55.20
N TRP A 10 24.18 20.80 54.14
CA TRP A 10 23.13 19.78 54.16
C TRP A 10 23.54 18.68 53.18
N CYS A 11 24.04 17.58 53.75
CA CYS A 11 24.08 16.28 53.11
C CYS A 11 22.64 15.76 53.06
N GLY A 12 21.98 15.88 51.90
CA GLY A 12 20.75 15.19 51.59
C GLY A 12 21.07 13.95 50.77
N CYS A 13 20.81 12.77 51.34
CA CYS A 13 21.09 11.45 50.79
C CYS A 13 20.55 11.28 49.36
N PHE A 14 21.47 10.90 48.46
CA PHE A 14 21.21 10.42 47.11
C PHE A 14 20.56 9.02 47.20
N ALA A 15 19.24 8.95 47.23
CA ALA A 15 18.51 7.71 47.03
C ALA A 15 18.24 7.55 45.52
N ALA A 16 19.21 7.02 44.80
CA ALA A 16 19.05 6.62 43.41
C ALA A 16 18.16 5.37 43.35
N LEU A 17 16.83 5.57 43.26
CA LEU A 17 15.90 4.53 42.84
C LEU A 17 16.24 4.18 41.38
N LEU A 18 16.88 3.03 41.18
CA LEU A 18 16.96 2.33 39.90
C LEU A 18 15.56 1.87 39.52
N ALA A 19 14.76 2.77 38.94
CA ALA A 19 13.60 2.40 38.18
C ALA A 19 14.09 1.69 36.90
N ALA A 20 14.25 0.37 36.99
CA ALA A 20 14.32 -0.50 35.83
C ALA A 20 13.01 -0.33 35.05
N GLY A 21 13.00 0.63 34.12
CA GLY A 21 11.91 0.82 33.18
C GLY A 21 11.86 -0.38 32.26
N CYS A 22 11.07 -1.39 32.65
CA CYS A 22 10.58 -2.39 31.73
C CYS A 22 9.83 -1.64 30.63
N ARG A 23 10.51 -1.39 29.50
CA ARG A 23 9.85 -1.02 28.24
C ARG A 23 8.93 -2.17 27.89
N THR A 24 7.66 -2.05 28.25
CA THR A 24 6.61 -2.92 27.74
C THR A 24 6.69 -2.82 26.21
N PRO A 25 6.98 -3.91 25.49
CA PRO A 25 6.94 -3.89 24.04
C PRO A 25 5.52 -3.48 23.65
N ALA A 26 5.41 -2.39 22.89
CA ALA A 26 4.14 -1.94 22.36
C ALA A 26 3.51 -3.12 21.61
N PRO A 27 2.23 -3.46 21.89
CA PRO A 27 1.58 -4.55 21.19
C PRO A 27 1.67 -4.30 19.69
N ALA A 28 2.08 -5.32 18.94
CA ALA A 28 2.01 -5.33 17.49
C ALA A 28 0.61 -4.83 17.11
N GLY A 29 0.56 -3.78 16.28
CA GLY A 29 -0.61 -2.93 16.08
C GLY A 29 -1.90 -3.74 15.93
N ALA A 30 -2.95 -3.27 16.61
CA ALA A 30 -4.28 -3.86 16.51
C ALA A 30 -4.66 -4.03 15.03
N PRO A 31 -5.34 -5.13 14.66
CA PRO A 31 -5.83 -5.32 13.31
C PRO A 31 -6.61 -4.09 12.85
N ASP A 32 -6.28 -3.59 11.67
CA ASP A 32 -7.02 -2.51 11.03
C ASP A 32 -8.22 -3.14 10.33
N ASP A 33 -9.41 -2.91 10.87
CA ASP A 33 -10.66 -3.42 10.29
C ASP A 33 -11.13 -2.59 9.08
N ARG A 34 -10.38 -1.54 8.69
CA ARG A 34 -10.70 -0.77 7.48
C ARG A 34 -10.56 -1.66 6.23
N PRO A 35 -11.47 -1.53 5.26
CA PRO A 35 -11.35 -2.26 4.01
C PRO A 35 -10.08 -1.85 3.26
N LEU A 36 -9.46 -2.80 2.56
CA LEU A 36 -8.35 -2.53 1.66
C LEU A 36 -8.77 -1.48 0.62
N PRO A 37 -7.91 -0.49 0.31
CA PRO A 37 -8.17 0.42 -0.80
C PRO A 37 -8.38 -0.40 -2.08
N LYS A 38 -9.46 -0.12 -2.82
CA LYS A 38 -9.72 -0.82 -4.09
C LYS A 38 -8.69 -0.38 -5.13
N LEU A 39 -8.07 -1.34 -5.80
CA LEU A 39 -7.14 -1.09 -6.90
C LEU A 39 -7.67 -1.84 -8.11
N ARG A 40 -7.71 -1.19 -9.27
CA ARG A 40 -8.00 -1.86 -10.54
C ARG A 40 -7.02 -1.38 -11.59
N VAL A 41 -6.18 -2.29 -12.07
CA VAL A 41 -5.29 -2.04 -13.22
C VAL A 41 -5.96 -2.63 -14.44
N HIS A 42 -6.13 -1.81 -15.47
CA HIS A 42 -6.73 -2.19 -16.74
C HIS A 42 -5.77 -1.93 -17.89
N VAL A 43 -6.04 -2.57 -19.02
CA VAL A 43 -5.49 -2.17 -20.31
C VAL A 43 -6.48 -1.25 -21.00
N ALA A 44 -5.96 -0.31 -21.79
CA ALA A 44 -6.76 0.56 -22.61
C ALA A 44 -6.14 0.83 -23.98
N GLN A 45 -6.97 1.31 -24.90
CA GLN A 45 -6.59 1.68 -26.26
C GLN A 45 -7.27 2.99 -26.65
N THR A 46 -6.76 3.66 -27.68
CA THR A 46 -7.37 4.90 -28.21
C THR A 46 -8.56 4.63 -29.12
N GLN A 47 -8.69 3.41 -29.65
CA GLN A 47 -9.79 3.00 -30.51
C GLN A 47 -10.91 2.34 -29.68
N PRO A 48 -12.19 2.66 -29.94
CA PRO A 48 -13.31 2.02 -29.26
C PRO A 48 -13.42 0.54 -29.63
N GLN A 49 -13.80 -0.28 -28.65
CA GLN A 49 -14.14 -1.68 -28.83
C GLN A 49 -15.47 -1.99 -28.12
N GLU A 50 -16.17 -3.01 -28.58
CA GLU A 50 -17.42 -3.44 -27.96
C GLU A 50 -17.20 -3.84 -26.49
N GLY A 51 -18.04 -3.32 -25.59
CA GLY A 51 -17.96 -3.57 -24.15
C GLY A 51 -16.87 -2.78 -23.40
N TRP A 52 -16.02 -2.03 -24.10
CA TRP A 52 -14.99 -1.21 -23.47
C TRP A 52 -15.55 0.13 -23.01
N ARG A 53 -15.08 0.60 -21.86
CA ARG A 53 -15.59 1.83 -21.23
C ARG A 53 -14.68 3.01 -21.52
N ARG A 54 -15.26 4.15 -21.89
CA ARG A 54 -14.51 5.39 -22.10
C ARG A 54 -13.95 5.91 -20.77
N ALA A 55 -12.68 6.34 -20.78
CA ALA A 55 -11.99 6.95 -19.67
C ALA A 55 -11.04 8.05 -20.18
N GLN A 56 -10.82 9.09 -19.38
CA GLN A 56 -9.91 10.18 -19.72
C GLN A 56 -9.41 10.86 -18.45
N LEU A 57 -8.09 11.02 -18.35
CA LEU A 57 -7.46 11.90 -17.37
C LEU A 57 -7.27 13.28 -17.99
N ALA A 58 -7.25 14.35 -17.18
CA ALA A 58 -7.07 15.70 -17.70
C ALA A 58 -5.70 15.85 -18.40
N GLY A 59 -5.70 16.24 -19.67
CA GLY A 59 -4.49 16.36 -20.49
C GLY A 59 -4.17 15.13 -21.34
N ASP A 60 -4.85 14.01 -21.10
CA ASP A 60 -4.60 12.74 -21.78
C ASP A 60 -5.57 12.48 -22.94
N PRO A 61 -5.20 11.58 -23.88
CA PRO A 61 -6.13 11.14 -24.92
C PRO A 61 -7.34 10.44 -24.33
N ILE A 62 -8.42 10.38 -25.11
CA ILE A 62 -9.56 9.53 -24.77
C ILE A 62 -9.12 8.08 -24.92
N LEU A 63 -9.29 7.31 -23.84
CA LEU A 63 -8.97 5.90 -23.79
C LEU A 63 -10.26 5.08 -23.64
N TYR A 64 -10.26 3.89 -24.21
CA TYR A 64 -11.27 2.87 -24.03
C TYR A 64 -10.63 1.75 -23.23
N VAL A 65 -11.27 1.37 -22.12
CA VAL A 65 -10.69 0.53 -21.07
C VAL A 65 -11.39 -0.83 -21.05
N THR A 66 -10.62 -1.90 -20.88
CA THR A 66 -11.16 -3.26 -20.75
C THR A 66 -12.22 -3.35 -19.65
N PRO A 67 -13.30 -4.12 -19.84
CA PRO A 67 -14.34 -4.27 -18.81
C PRO A 67 -13.78 -4.93 -17.55
N GLU A 68 -12.98 -5.97 -17.71
CA GLU A 68 -12.34 -6.70 -16.61
C GLU A 68 -10.96 -6.13 -16.28
N PRO A 69 -10.64 -5.96 -14.98
CA PRO A 69 -9.30 -5.55 -14.56
C PRO A 69 -8.30 -6.69 -14.74
N LEU A 70 -7.11 -6.32 -15.18
CA LEU A 70 -5.94 -7.20 -15.26
C LEU A 70 -5.45 -7.58 -13.85
N LEU A 71 -5.38 -6.59 -12.95
CA LEU A 71 -4.93 -6.76 -11.56
C LEU A 71 -5.87 -6.03 -10.62
N THR A 72 -5.98 -6.56 -9.39
CA THR A 72 -6.83 -6.00 -8.34
C THR A 72 -6.06 -5.80 -7.03
N GLU A 73 -6.69 -5.21 -6.02
CA GLU A 73 -6.11 -5.10 -4.67
C GLU A 73 -5.74 -6.44 -4.04
N ARG A 74 -6.38 -7.54 -4.49
CA ARG A 74 -6.08 -8.91 -4.02
C ARG A 74 -4.70 -9.38 -4.46
N ASP A 75 -4.18 -8.80 -5.54
CA ASP A 75 -2.87 -9.15 -6.07
C ASP A 75 -1.76 -8.37 -5.36
N VAL A 76 -2.08 -7.38 -4.51
CA VAL A 76 -1.10 -6.56 -3.77
C VAL A 76 -0.65 -7.27 -2.49
N VAL A 77 0.67 -7.40 -2.31
CA VAL A 77 1.30 -7.96 -1.09
C VAL A 77 1.78 -6.90 -0.12
N ARG A 78 2.21 -5.74 -0.64
CA ARG A 78 2.79 -4.63 0.12
C ARG A 78 2.64 -3.34 -0.67
N ALA A 79 2.63 -2.22 0.03
CA ALA A 79 2.85 -0.91 -0.57
C ALA A 79 3.96 -0.13 0.18
N ASP A 80 4.65 0.74 -0.54
CA ASP A 80 5.63 1.69 -0.01
C ASP A 80 5.24 3.11 -0.40
N ALA A 81 5.45 4.06 0.51
CA ALA A 81 5.33 5.48 0.24
C ALA A 81 6.70 6.04 -0.20
N LEU A 82 6.76 6.62 -1.40
CA LEU A 82 7.94 7.29 -1.92
C LEU A 82 7.66 8.79 -1.96
N HIS A 83 8.52 9.59 -1.35
CA HIS A 83 8.36 11.05 -1.29
C HIS A 83 9.57 11.74 -1.91
N ALA A 84 9.29 12.69 -2.79
CA ALA A 84 10.26 13.69 -3.24
C ALA A 84 9.74 15.09 -2.85
N ALA A 85 10.46 16.15 -3.22
CA ALA A 85 10.18 17.51 -2.78
C ALA A 85 8.77 17.99 -3.19
N ASP A 86 8.29 17.58 -4.36
CA ASP A 86 7.07 18.06 -5.01
C ASP A 86 6.04 16.97 -5.30
N ARG A 87 6.38 15.71 -5.05
CA ARG A 87 5.54 14.55 -5.40
C ARG A 87 5.58 13.45 -4.37
N SER A 88 4.47 12.71 -4.30
CA SER A 88 4.35 11.51 -3.47
C SER A 88 3.76 10.39 -4.31
N VAL A 89 4.45 9.25 -4.34
CA VAL A 89 4.11 8.09 -5.15
C VAL A 89 3.81 6.91 -4.23
N LEU A 90 2.74 6.18 -4.52
CA LEU A 90 2.47 4.89 -3.89
C LEU A 90 3.09 3.78 -4.75
N LEU A 91 4.13 3.12 -4.27
CA LEU A 91 4.69 1.93 -4.93
C LEU A 91 3.95 0.70 -4.42
N VAL A 92 3.17 0.04 -5.26
CA VAL A 92 2.51 -1.23 -4.93
C VAL A 92 3.33 -2.40 -5.42
N HIS A 93 3.49 -3.41 -4.58
CA HIS A 93 4.15 -4.67 -4.91
C HIS A 93 3.09 -5.77 -5.03
N PHE A 94 3.15 -6.52 -6.13
CA PHE A 94 2.25 -7.61 -6.41
C PHE A 94 2.80 -8.95 -5.94
N ASN A 95 1.91 -9.91 -5.72
CA ASN A 95 2.28 -11.30 -5.55
C ASN A 95 2.83 -11.87 -6.88
N LEU A 96 3.40 -13.08 -6.83
CA LEU A 96 3.98 -13.76 -7.99
C LEU A 96 3.00 -13.88 -9.18
N ARG A 97 1.72 -14.17 -8.90
CA ARG A 97 0.68 -14.25 -9.93
C ARG A 97 0.45 -12.89 -10.59
N GLY A 98 0.28 -11.84 -9.79
CA GLY A 98 0.04 -10.49 -10.29
C GLY A 98 1.23 -9.96 -11.10
N ALA A 99 2.46 -10.19 -10.64
CA ALA A 99 3.66 -9.84 -11.38
C ALA A 99 3.75 -10.56 -12.74
N ALA A 100 3.47 -11.87 -12.77
CA ALA A 100 3.47 -12.64 -14.01
C ALA A 100 2.39 -12.16 -15.00
N VAL A 101 1.19 -11.85 -14.50
CA VAL A 101 0.08 -11.31 -15.30
C VAL A 101 0.43 -9.93 -15.87
N LEU A 102 1.05 -9.06 -15.07
CA LEU A 102 1.52 -7.74 -15.50
C LEU A 102 2.55 -7.85 -16.63
N GLN A 103 3.56 -8.71 -16.44
CA GLN A 103 4.61 -8.94 -17.42
C GLN A 103 4.04 -9.50 -18.72
N GLN A 104 3.19 -10.52 -18.65
CA GLN A 104 2.57 -11.13 -19.83
C GLN A 104 1.74 -10.11 -20.61
N ALA A 105 0.90 -9.33 -19.92
CA ALA A 105 0.04 -8.35 -20.55
C ALA A 105 0.84 -7.23 -21.24
N THR A 106 1.88 -6.72 -20.58
CA THR A 106 2.70 -5.62 -21.11
C THR A 106 3.61 -6.07 -22.25
N THR A 107 4.04 -7.34 -22.26
CA THR A 107 4.82 -7.92 -23.37
C THR A 107 4.00 -8.02 -24.66
N ALA A 108 2.74 -8.45 -24.55
CA ALA A 108 1.89 -8.70 -25.71
C ALA A 108 1.24 -7.43 -26.28
N ARG A 109 1.35 -6.29 -25.60
CA ARG A 109 0.52 -5.10 -25.83
C ARG A 109 1.33 -3.80 -25.91
N GLY A 110 2.51 -3.85 -26.52
CA GLY A 110 3.26 -2.64 -26.82
C GLY A 110 2.42 -1.65 -27.64
N GLY A 111 2.35 -0.40 -27.20
CA GLY A 111 1.53 0.65 -27.81
C GLY A 111 0.10 0.80 -27.25
N ASP A 112 -0.39 -0.17 -26.46
CA ASP A 112 -1.59 0.02 -25.64
C ASP A 112 -1.26 0.91 -24.42
N TRP A 113 -2.25 1.13 -23.55
CA TRP A 113 -2.13 1.93 -22.34
C TRP A 113 -2.44 1.08 -21.10
N LEU A 114 -1.76 1.36 -20.00
CA LEU A 114 -2.20 0.97 -18.66
C LEU A 114 -3.03 2.09 -18.06
N VAL A 115 -4.12 1.69 -17.41
CA VAL A 115 -5.04 2.59 -16.72
C VAL A 115 -5.24 2.07 -15.30
N ILE A 116 -4.99 2.93 -14.32
CA ILE A 116 -5.08 2.55 -12.91
C ILE A 116 -6.19 3.35 -12.24
N TYR A 117 -7.14 2.62 -11.66
CA TYR A 117 -8.14 3.17 -10.76
C TYR A 117 -7.76 2.85 -9.32
N LEU A 118 -7.85 3.84 -8.45
CA LEU A 118 -7.68 3.70 -7.01
C LEU A 118 -8.89 4.28 -6.31
N GLU A 119 -9.57 3.48 -5.48
CA GLU A 119 -10.84 3.87 -4.83
C GLU A 119 -11.88 4.41 -5.81
N ASP A 120 -11.98 3.76 -6.98
CA ASP A 120 -12.88 4.09 -8.08
C ASP A 120 -12.59 5.43 -8.82
N GLU A 121 -11.51 6.13 -8.44
CA GLU A 121 -10.98 7.30 -9.12
C GLU A 121 -9.93 6.89 -10.16
N LEU A 122 -10.00 7.44 -11.38
CA LEU A 122 -8.94 7.28 -12.38
C LEU A 122 -7.74 8.13 -11.97
N VAL A 123 -6.62 7.49 -11.64
CA VAL A 123 -5.45 8.19 -11.08
C VAL A 123 -4.22 8.17 -11.98
N VAL A 124 -4.08 7.16 -12.85
CA VAL A 124 -2.94 7.04 -13.76
C VAL A 124 -3.38 6.50 -15.11
N THR A 125 -2.80 7.05 -16.15
CA THR A 125 -2.85 6.63 -17.55
C THR A 125 -1.40 6.66 -18.06
N ALA A 126 -0.90 5.53 -18.57
CA ALA A 126 0.49 5.43 -19.02
C ALA A 126 0.61 4.54 -20.25
N PRO A 127 1.34 4.94 -21.31
CA PRO A 127 1.56 4.08 -22.47
C PRO A 127 2.45 2.88 -22.10
N ILE A 128 2.16 1.73 -22.71
CA ILE A 128 3.00 0.53 -22.60
C ILE A 128 4.08 0.62 -23.66
N GLU A 129 5.20 1.26 -23.30
CA GLU A 129 6.35 1.41 -24.19
C GLU A 129 7.26 0.17 -24.20
N ARG A 130 7.30 -0.54 -23.06
CA ARG A 130 8.13 -1.73 -22.86
C ARG A 130 7.48 -2.70 -21.88
N PRO A 131 7.84 -3.99 -21.94
CA PRO A 131 7.43 -4.95 -20.93
C PRO A 131 7.85 -4.49 -19.53
N ILE A 132 6.96 -4.68 -18.55
CA ILE A 132 7.27 -4.45 -17.13
C ILE A 132 7.69 -5.79 -16.54
N HIS A 133 8.94 -5.88 -16.08
CA HIS A 133 9.50 -7.08 -15.47
C HIS A 133 9.54 -6.99 -13.94
N GLU A 134 9.27 -5.81 -13.41
CA GLU A 134 9.23 -5.51 -12.00
C GLU A 134 7.94 -6.09 -11.37
N ALA A 135 8.05 -6.58 -10.14
CA ALA A 135 6.92 -7.10 -9.38
C ALA A 135 6.03 -6.00 -8.78
N GLY A 136 6.00 -4.80 -9.37
CA GLY A 136 5.28 -3.66 -8.80
C GLY A 136 5.06 -2.49 -9.76
N LEU A 137 4.22 -1.55 -9.32
CA LEU A 137 3.89 -0.33 -10.06
C LEU A 137 3.96 0.89 -9.14
N GLY A 138 4.58 1.96 -9.63
CA GLY A 138 4.48 3.29 -9.02
C GLY A 138 3.20 3.98 -9.46
N ILE A 139 2.37 4.41 -8.51
CA ILE A 139 1.13 5.14 -8.75
C ILE A 139 1.35 6.59 -8.33
N ASP A 140 1.48 7.46 -9.33
CA ASP A 140 1.61 8.91 -9.16
C ASP A 140 0.31 9.60 -9.58
N GLY A 141 -0.62 9.74 -8.65
CA GLY A 141 -1.93 10.37 -8.88
C GLY A 141 -2.01 11.81 -8.36
N GLY A 142 -0.88 12.50 -8.19
CA GLY A 142 -0.87 13.85 -7.61
C GLY A 142 -1.30 13.89 -6.14
N PHE A 143 -1.05 12.81 -5.40
CA PHE A 143 -1.52 12.67 -4.03
C PHE A 143 -0.76 13.56 -3.05
N ALA A 144 -1.47 14.11 -2.07
CA ALA A 144 -0.82 14.66 -0.89
C ALA A 144 -0.08 13.56 -0.12
N ARG A 145 1.08 13.90 0.47
CA ARG A 145 1.90 12.99 1.28
C ARG A 145 1.10 12.15 2.27
N ARG A 146 0.21 12.80 3.03
CA ARG A 146 -0.67 12.15 4.03
C ARG A 146 -1.58 11.07 3.41
N ARG A 147 -2.08 11.28 2.18
CA ARG A 147 -2.92 10.30 1.47
C ARG A 147 -2.10 9.06 1.11
N VAL A 148 -0.87 9.23 0.63
CA VAL A 148 0.03 8.11 0.30
C VAL A 148 0.39 7.31 1.55
N GLU A 149 0.69 7.99 2.67
CA GLU A 149 0.98 7.34 3.94
C GLU A 149 -0.22 6.54 4.48
N ASP A 150 -1.45 7.06 4.37
CA ASP A 150 -2.67 6.32 4.75
C ASP A 150 -2.90 5.09 3.86
N LEU A 151 -2.78 5.25 2.53
CA LEU A 151 -2.91 4.15 1.57
C LEU A 151 -1.88 3.05 1.85
N MET A 152 -0.61 3.43 2.04
CA MET A 152 0.48 2.51 2.40
C MET A 152 0.14 1.76 3.70
N SER A 153 -0.29 2.48 4.74
CA SER A 153 -0.67 1.87 6.02
C SER A 153 -1.78 0.85 5.86
N ARG A 154 -2.81 1.14 5.05
CA ARG A 154 -3.95 0.23 4.84
C ARG A 154 -3.57 -1.02 4.05
N TYR A 155 -2.72 -0.91 3.03
CA TYR A 155 -2.24 -2.08 2.28
C TYR A 155 -1.36 -3.01 3.13
N ASN A 156 -0.59 -2.42 4.05
CA ASN A 156 0.36 -3.15 4.91
C ASN A 156 -0.26 -3.61 6.24
N ALA A 157 -1.49 -3.19 6.56
CA ALA A 157 -2.15 -3.58 7.79
C ALA A 157 -2.28 -5.11 7.87
N PRO A 158 -2.04 -5.72 9.05
CA PRO A 158 -2.29 -7.14 9.24
C PRO A 158 -3.73 -7.45 8.89
N ARG A 159 -3.93 -8.24 7.83
CA ARG A 159 -5.27 -8.66 7.43
C ARG A 159 -5.77 -9.60 8.51
N SER A 160 -6.75 -9.17 9.29
CA SER A 160 -7.55 -10.04 10.16
C SER A 160 -7.85 -11.28 9.34
N ARG A 161 -7.33 -12.43 9.76
CA ARG A 161 -7.42 -13.69 9.04
C ARG A 161 -8.88 -14.17 9.12
N GLY A 162 -9.76 -13.42 8.46
CA GLY A 162 -11.18 -13.67 8.39
C GLY A 162 -11.40 -14.79 7.40
N PHE A 163 -11.94 -15.89 7.93
CA PHE A 163 -12.59 -16.98 7.22
C PHE A 163 -11.77 -18.24 6.87
N ARG A 164 -11.85 -19.14 7.88
CA ARG A 164 -12.02 -20.61 7.85
C ARG A 164 -10.82 -21.45 7.42
N SER A 165 -10.17 -21.98 8.46
CA SER A 165 -9.83 -23.39 8.51
C SER A 165 -11.07 -24.20 8.12
N GLU A 166 -11.12 -24.63 6.87
CA GLU A 166 -11.95 -25.72 6.41
C GLU A 166 -11.69 -26.88 7.37
N THR A 167 -12.68 -27.17 8.19
CA THR A 167 -12.64 -28.29 9.13
C THR A 167 -12.58 -29.52 8.26
N ALA A 168 -11.39 -30.09 8.08
CA ALA A 168 -11.20 -31.30 7.31
C ALA A 168 -12.24 -32.34 7.78
N PRO A 169 -13.00 -32.96 6.87
CA PRO A 169 -13.97 -33.97 7.27
C PRO A 169 -13.22 -35.09 8.00
N ARG A 170 -13.60 -35.31 9.25
CA ARG A 170 -13.10 -36.39 10.09
C ARG A 170 -13.36 -37.71 9.34
N PRO A 171 -12.35 -38.54 9.05
CA PRO A 171 -12.59 -39.81 8.36
C PRO A 171 -13.46 -40.69 9.24
N GLU A 172 -14.66 -41.01 8.76
CA GLU A 172 -15.50 -42.06 9.34
C GLU A 172 -14.71 -43.36 9.32
N ARG A 173 -14.36 -43.85 10.51
CA ARG A 173 -13.87 -45.22 10.68
C ARG A 173 -15.02 -46.16 10.32
N ARG A 174 -14.99 -46.73 9.12
CA ARG A 174 -15.77 -47.93 8.80
C ARG A 174 -15.27 -49.06 9.71
N ARG A 175 -16.21 -49.67 10.43
CA ARG A 175 -16.07 -50.93 11.15
C ARG A 175 -16.28 -52.09 10.20
#